data_AF-A0AAV3UVK4-F1
#
_entry.id   AF-A0AAV3UVK4-F1
#
_cell.length_a   1.000
_cell.length_b   1.000
_cell.length_c   1.000
_cell.angle_alpha   90.00
_cell.angle_beta   90.00
_cell.angle_gamma   90.00
#
_symmetry.space_group_name_H-M   'P 1'
#
loop_
_entity.id
_entity.type
_entity.pdbx_description
1 polymer ?
#
loop_
_entity_poly.entity_id
_entity_poly.type
_entity_poly.pdbx_seq_one_letter_code
_entity_poly.pdbx_strand_id
1 'polypeptide(L)' 'MNDDEATKIRKHIHNVRNPLNSIALHAELGNMLLEGHASNKELQNAFSVILQQCRQCDTELGKIRNLVVSERP' A
#
# COMPACT_ATOMS: atom_id res chain seq x y z
N MET A 1 -11.75 -22.98 -0.24
CA MET A 1 -10.88 -22.24 -1.17
C MET A 1 -10.37 -23.16 -2.26
N ASN A 2 -10.73 -22.88 -3.51
CA ASN A 2 -10.17 -23.57 -4.67
C ASN A 2 -8.82 -22.96 -5.10
N ASP A 3 -8.06 -23.65 -5.97
CA ASP A 3 -6.72 -23.22 -6.40
C ASP A 3 -6.70 -21.88 -7.17
N ASP A 4 -7.80 -21.55 -7.85
CA ASP A 4 -7.97 -20.28 -8.57
C ASP A 4 -8.13 -19.10 -7.60
N GLU A 5 -8.93 -19.25 -6.54
CA GLU A 5 -9.08 -18.28 -5.46
C GLU A 5 -7.76 -18.07 -4.70
N ALA A 6 -7.08 -19.16 -4.37
CA ALA A 6 -5.77 -19.10 -3.71
C ALA A 6 -4.75 -18.32 -4.58
N THR A 7 -4.81 -18.50 -5.90
CA THR A 7 -3.96 -17.78 -6.86
C THR A 7 -4.31 -16.29 -6.92
N LYS A 8 -5.60 -15.94 -6.92
CA LYS A 8 -6.06 -14.54 -6.86
C LYS A 8 -5.63 -13.85 -5.56
N ILE A 9 -5.76 -14.53 -4.43
CA ILE A 9 -5.32 -14.00 -3.13
C ILE A 9 -3.81 -13.75 -3.14
N ARG A 10 -3.00 -14.71 -3.61
CA ARG A 10 -1.54 -14.52 -3.75
C ARG A 10 -1.19 -13.32 -4.63
N LYS A 11 -1.92 -13.12 -5.73
CA LYS A 11 -1.74 -11.95 -6.61
C LYS A 11 -2.04 -10.65 -5.88
N HIS A 12 -3.15 -10.57 -5.14
CA HIS A 12 -3.47 -9.35 -4.38
C HIS A 12 -2.49 -9.10 -3.24
N ILE A 13 -2.00 -10.13 -2.55
CA ILE A 13 -0.93 -9.99 -1.55
C ILE A 13 0.33 -9.42 -2.19
N HIS A 14 0.73 -9.92 -3.37
CA HIS A 14 1.85 -9.35 -4.12
C HIS A 14 1.58 -7.87 -4.47
N ASN A 15 0.37 -7.55 -4.93
CA ASN A 15 -0.01 -6.18 -5.26
C ASN A 15 0.02 -5.23 -4.07
N VAL A 16 -0.26 -5.70 -2.84
CA VAL A 16 -0.14 -4.90 -1.61
C VAL A 16 1.33 -4.57 -1.29
N ARG A 17 2.28 -5.43 -1.67
CA ARG A 17 3.72 -5.18 -1.40
C ARG A 17 4.24 -3.94 -2.14
N ASN A 18 3.73 -3.66 -3.33
CA ASN A 18 4.15 -2.49 -4.11
C ASN A 18 3.87 -1.14 -3.40
N PRO A 19 2.63 -0.84 -2.97
CA PRO A 19 2.36 0.37 -2.21
C PRO A 19 3.03 0.36 -0.84
N LEU A 20 3.19 -0.79 -0.17
CA LEU A 20 3.96 -0.87 1.09
C LEU A 20 5.43 -0.44 0.89
N ASN A 21 6.09 -0.92 -0.17
CA ASN A 21 7.46 -0.52 -0.49
C ASN A 21 7.53 0.98 -0.80
N SER A 22 6.55 1.51 -1.52
CA SER A 22 6.47 2.94 -1.81
C SER A 22 6.27 3.77 -0.54
N ILE A 23 5.47 3.30 0.43
CA ILE A 23 5.31 3.96 1.74
C ILE A 23 6.66 4.03 2.47
N ALA A 24 7.37 2.91 2.57
CA ALA A 24 8.67 2.85 3.24
C ALA A 24 9.68 3.82 2.60
N LEU A 25 9.79 3.79 1.27
CA LEU A 25 10.66 4.69 0.51
C LEU A 25 10.32 6.16 0.75
N HIS A 26 9.04 6.54 0.72
CA HIS A 26 8.65 7.93 0.92
C HIS A 26 8.78 8.38 2.39
N ALA A 27 8.67 7.47 3.35
CA ALA A 27 8.95 7.76 4.75
C ALA A 27 10.45 8.01 4.98
N GLU A 28 11.31 7.19 4.40
CA GLU A 28 12.77 7.40 4.41
C GLU A 28 13.15 8.71 3.71
N LEU A 29 12.54 9.00 2.55
CA LEU A 29 12.70 10.27 1.86
C LEU A 29 12.26 11.45 2.74
N GLY A 30 11.14 11.33 3.45
CA GLY A 30 10.65 12.33 4.39
C GLY A 30 11.69 12.66 5.48
N ASN A 31 12.36 11.64 6.04
CA ASN A 31 13.44 11.84 7.00
C ASN A 31 14.63 12.59 6.39
N MET A 32 15.08 12.18 5.19
CA MET A 32 16.18 12.86 4.48
C MET A 32 15.85 14.32 4.15
N LEU A 33 14.60 14.61 3.75
CA LEU A 33 14.12 15.97 3.48
C LEU A 33 14.11 16.83 4.74
N LEU A 34 13.75 16.28 5.90
CA LEU A 34 13.81 17.00 7.19
C LEU A 34 15.26 17.35 7.56
N GLU A 35 16.20 16.41 7.40
CA GLU A 35 17.62 16.63 7.67
C GLU A 35 18.23 17.68 6.74
N GLY A 36 17.81 17.70 5.47
CA GLY A 36 18.26 18.65 4.46
C GLY A 36 17.62 20.05 4.53
N HIS A 37 16.82 20.36 5.55
CA HIS A 37 16.04 21.60 5.65
C HIS A 37 15.15 21.87 4.41
N ALA A 38 14.56 20.81 3.86
CA ALA A 38 13.67 20.91 2.71
C ALA A 38 12.43 21.77 3.00
N SER A 39 11.81 22.26 1.93
CA SER A 39 10.60 23.06 2.05
C SER A 39 9.43 22.22 2.56
N ASN A 40 8.48 22.89 3.25
CA ASN A 40 7.21 22.26 3.65
C ASN A 40 6.48 21.60 2.48
N LYS A 41 6.64 22.12 1.26
CA LYS A 41 6.03 21.58 0.05
C LYS A 41 6.59 20.22 -0.32
N GLU A 42 7.89 20.00 -0.19
CA GLU A 42 8.53 18.71 -0.47
C GLU A 42 8.11 17.64 0.54
N LEU A 43 8.04 18.02 1.82
CA LEU A 43 7.52 17.14 2.88
C LEU A 43 6.04 16.79 2.63
N GLN A 44 5.21 17.78 2.27
CA GLN A 44 3.81 17.56 1.91
C GLN A 44 3.66 16.61 0.72
N ASN A 45 4.55 16.67 -0.26
CA ASN A 45 4.54 15.73 -1.39
C ASN A 45 4.82 14.30 -0.92
N ALA A 46 5.84 14.09 -0.07
CA ALA A 46 6.15 12.76 0.48
C ALA A 46 4.95 12.19 1.25
N PHE A 47 4.32 12.98 2.12
CA PHE A 47 3.12 12.55 2.85
C PHE A 47 1.93 12.29 1.93
N SER A 48 1.74 13.10 0.88
CA SER A 48 0.65 12.91 -0.08
C SER A 48 0.77 11.57 -0.80
N VAL A 49 1.99 11.18 -1.18
CA VAL A 49 2.25 9.87 -1.77
C VAL A 49 1.98 8.76 -0.75
N ILE A 50 2.50 8.85 0.48
CA ILE A 50 2.24 7.86 1.54
C ILE A 50 0.73 7.64 1.71
N LEU A 51 -0.06 8.71 1.84
CA LEU A 51 -1.52 8.61 1.99
C LEU A 51 -2.19 7.95 0.78
N GLN A 52 -1.73 8.25 -0.43
CA GLN A 52 -2.22 7.60 -1.64
C GLN A 52 -1.91 6.09 -1.64
N GLN A 53 -0.70 5.70 -1.26
CA GLN A 53 -0.30 4.29 -1.20
C GLN A 53 -1.06 3.54 -0.11
N CYS A 54 -1.34 4.16 1.04
CA CYS A 54 -2.20 3.58 2.07
C CYS A 54 -3.62 3.26 1.52
N ARG A 55 -4.21 4.16 0.73
CA ARG A 55 -5.50 3.91 0.06
C ARG A 55 -5.43 2.77 -0.94
N GLN A 56 -4.30 2.61 -1.63
CA GLN A 56 -4.08 1.47 -2.53
C GLN A 56 -3.95 0.14 -1.77
N CYS A 57 -3.24 0.13 -0.64
CA CYS A 57 -3.21 -1.03 0.26
C CYS A 57 -4.63 -1.44 0.68
N ASP A 58 -5.42 -0.48 1.17
CA ASP A 58 -6.80 -0.73 1.59
C ASP A 58 -7.67 -1.31 0.46
N THR A 59 -7.51 -0.77 -0.76
CA THR A 59 -8.21 -1.28 -1.95
C THR A 59 -7.86 -2.74 -2.25
N GLU A 60 -6.57 -3.11 -2.26
CA GLU A 60 -6.14 -4.48 -2.54
C GLU A 60 -6.51 -5.45 -1.40
N LEU A 61 -6.42 -5.00 -0.14
CA LEU A 61 -6.88 -5.76 1.03
C LEU A 61 -8.40 -6.00 0.99
N GLY A 62 -9.17 -5.00 0.54
CA GLY A 62 -10.61 -5.13 0.31
C GLY A 62 -10.94 -6.22 -0.72
N LYS A 63 -10.14 -6.34 -1.79
CA LYS A 63 -10.29 -7.42 -2.79
C LYS A 63 -10.02 -8.80 -2.17
N ILE A 64 -8.98 -8.92 -1.34
CA ILE A 64 -8.69 -10.16 -0.59
C ILE A 64 -9.86 -10.50 0.32
N ARG A 65 -10.36 -9.54 1.12
CA ARG A 65 -11.49 -9.75 2.02
C ARG A 65 -12.71 -10.28 1.27
N ASN A 66 -13.03 -9.72 0.11
CA ASN A 66 -14.21 -10.15 -0.67
C ASN A 66 -14.07 -11.58 -1.18
N LEU A 67 -12.86 -12.00 -1.57
CA LEU A 67 -12.57 -13.39 -1.95
C LEU A 67 -12.72 -14.37 -0.78
N VAL A 68 -12.38 -13.94 0.44
CA VAL A 68 -12.49 -14.77 1.65
C VAL A 68 -13.92 -14.79 2.22
N VAL A 69 -14.67 -13.69 2.13
CA VAL A 69 -16.04 -13.59 2.68
C VAL A 69 -17.07 -14.30 1.81
N SER A 70 -16.85 -14.42 0.50
CA SER A 70 -17.66 -15.29 -0.39
C SER A 70 -17.71 -16.76 0.04
N GLU A 71 -16.86 -17.19 0.98
CA GLU A 71 -16.86 -18.56 1.54
C GLU A 71 -17.81 -18.76 2.74
N ARG A 72 -18.52 -17.72 3.23
CA ARG A 72 -19.51 -17.92 4.31
C ARG A 72 -20.90 -18.21 3.71
N PRO A 73 -21.52 -19.37 4.01
CA PRO A 73 -22.89 -19.67 3.61
C PRO A 73 -23.91 -18.71 4.23
#